data_AF-A0AAJ6EET9-F1
#
_entry.id   AF-A0AAJ6EET9-F1
#
_cell.length_a   1.000
_cell.length_b   1.000
_cell.length_c   1.000
_cell.angle_alpha   90.00
_cell.angle_beta   90.00
_cell.angle_gamma   90.00
#
_symmetry.space_group_name_H-M   'P 1'
#
loop_
_entity.id
_entity.type
_entity.pdbx_description
1 polymer ?
#
loop_
_entity_poly.entity_id
_entity_poly.type
_entity_poly.pdbx_seq_one_letter_code
_entity_poly.pdbx_strand_id
1 'polypeptide(L)' 'MSRTLIIFGLVLVATGLLWPDLGKFGLGRLPGDIYVERPNFAFYLPLTTSLIISVVLSVILWLANR' A
#
# COMPACT_ATOMS: atom_id res chain seq x y z
N MET A 1 19.78 -1.63 -15.99
CA MET A 1 19.96 -0.56 -14.99
C MET A 1 19.16 0.68 -15.32
N SER A 2 19.32 1.31 -16.50
CA SER A 2 18.51 2.47 -16.92
C SER A 2 17.01 2.13 -17.09
N ARG A 3 16.69 1.03 -17.77
CA ARG A 3 15.29 0.59 -17.95
C ARG A 3 14.57 0.27 -16.64
N THR A 4 15.26 -0.33 -15.67
CA THR A 4 14.73 -0.62 -14.32
C THR A 4 14.43 0.65 -13.54
N LEU A 5 15.29 1.67 -13.62
CA LEU A 5 15.03 2.98 -12.99
C LEU A 5 13.81 3.68 -13.60
N ILE A 6 13.65 3.60 -14.93
CA ILE A 6 12.49 4.16 -15.63
C ILE A 6 11.20 3.44 -15.20
N ILE A 7 11.20 2.10 -15.16
CA ILE A 7 10.04 1.32 -14.72
C ILE A 7 9.71 1.65 -13.27
N PHE A 8 10.70 1.75 -12.39
CA PHE A 8 10.49 2.06 -10.97
C PHE A 8 9.93 3.47 -10.78
N GLY A 9 10.43 4.46 -11.53
CA GLY A 9 9.89 5.82 -11.54
C GLY A 9 8.45 5.87 -12.04
N LEU A 10 8.13 5.09 -13.09
CA LEU A 10 6.77 5.03 -13.65
C LEU A 10 5.80 4.36 -12.66
N VAL A 11 6.24 3.31 -11.97
CA VAL A 11 5.48 2.68 -10.88
C VAL A 11 5.24 3.67 -9.75
N LEU A 12 6.26 4.41 -9.31
CA LEU A 12 6.14 5.43 -8.26
C LEU A 12 5.11 6.50 -8.62
N VAL A 13 5.19 7.04 -9.84
CA VAL A 13 4.24 8.04 -10.35
C VAL A 13 2.83 7.47 -10.40
N ALA A 14 2.66 6.25 -10.91
CA ALA A 14 1.36 5.59 -10.95
C ALA A 14 0.78 5.37 -9.55
N THR A 15 1.59 4.91 -8.59
CA THR A 15 1.16 4.78 -7.19
C THR A 15 0.81 6.12 -6.56
N GLY A 16 1.57 7.18 -6.83
CA GLY A 16 1.27 8.53 -6.33
C GLY A 16 -0.04 9.11 -6.89
N LEU A 17 -0.33 8.84 -8.17
CA LEU A 17 -1.57 9.23 -8.82
C LEU A 17 -2.80 8.47 -8.31
N LEU A 18 -2.62 7.18 -7.99
CA LEU A 18 -3.71 6.32 -7.51
C LEU A 18 -3.95 6.42 -6.00
N TRP A 19 -2.97 6.94 -5.24
CA TRP A 19 -3.04 7.06 -3.78
C TRP A 19 -4.25 7.85 -3.25
N PRO A 20 -4.65 9.00 -3.85
CA PRO A 20 -5.81 9.76 -3.40
C PRO A 20 -7.12 8.98 -3.56
N ASP A 21 -7.25 8.20 -4.64
CA ASP A 21 -8.43 7.39 -4.90
C ASP A 21 -8.45 6.12 -4.04
N LEU A 22 -7.30 5.50 -3.78
CA LEU A 22 -7.14 4.43 -2.79
C LEU A 22 -7.55 4.90 -1.37
N GLY A 23 -7.15 6.12 -1.00
CA GLY A 23 -7.52 6.73 0.29
C GLY A 23 -9.02 6.99 0.44
N LYS A 24 -9.75 7.28 -0.65
CA LYS A 24 -11.22 7.42 -0.66
C LYS A 24 -11.96 6.10 -0.42
N PHE A 25 -11.38 4.98 -0.83
CA PHE A 25 -11.92 3.63 -0.61
C PHE A 25 -11.68 3.10 0.81
N GLY A 26 -11.04 3.87 1.70
CA GLY A 26 -10.71 3.44 3.06
C GLY A 26 -9.48 2.53 3.17
N LEU A 27 -8.87 2.17 2.04
CA LEU A 27 -7.55 1.50 1.96
C LEU A 27 -6.49 2.54 2.31
N GLY A 28 -6.07 2.60 3.57
CA GLY A 28 -5.32 3.77 4.04
C GLY A 28 -5.69 4.26 5.44
N ARG A 29 -6.90 3.97 5.89
CA ARG A 29 -7.48 4.56 7.11
C ARG A 29 -8.29 3.54 7.88
N LEU A 30 -7.84 2.28 7.86
CA LEU A 30 -8.43 1.27 8.72
C LEU A 30 -8.04 1.60 10.18
N PRO A 31 -8.94 1.37 11.15
CA PRO A 31 -8.59 1.52 12.56
C PRO A 31 -7.34 0.67 12.86
N GLY A 32 -6.27 1.32 13.31
CA GLY A 32 -4.95 0.73 13.54
C GLY A 32 -3.87 1.07 12.51
N ASP A 33 -4.20 1.62 11.34
CA ASP A 33 -3.21 2.23 10.45
C ASP A 33 -2.77 3.60 11.02
N ILE A 34 -1.45 3.80 11.16
CA ILE A 34 -0.90 5.03 11.75
C ILE A 34 -0.74 6.06 10.64
N TYR A 35 -1.61 7.08 10.63
CA TYR A 35 -1.47 8.23 9.75
C TYR A 35 -1.08 9.47 10.54
N VAL A 36 0.15 9.93 10.34
CA VAL A 36 0.69 11.15 10.96
C VAL A 36 0.83 12.20 9.89
N GLU A 37 -0.09 13.16 9.89
CA GLU A 37 -0.05 14.32 9.00
C GLU A 37 0.45 15.55 9.79
N ARG A 38 1.53 16.15 9.29
CA ARG A 38 2.17 17.38 9.78
C ARG A 38 2.27 18.36 8.60
N PRO A 39 2.32 19.67 8.85
CA PRO A 39 2.32 20.69 7.79
C PRO A 39 3.39 20.54 6.69
N ASN A 40 4.49 19.83 6.94
CA ASN A 40 5.52 19.50 5.93
C ASN A 40 5.85 18.00 5.86
N PHE A 41 5.08 17.12 6.52
CA PHE A 41 5.42 15.71 6.63
C PHE A 41 4.17 14.84 6.77
N ALA A 42 3.93 13.96 5.81
CA ALA A 42 2.90 12.93 5.91
C ALA A 42 3.57 11.57 6.02
N PHE A 43 3.29 10.85 7.10
CA PHE A 43 3.76 9.49 7.32
C PHE A 43 2.59 8.55 7.48
N TYR A 44 2.59 7.52 6.65
CA TYR A 44 1.56 6.50 6.64
C TYR A 44 2.18 5.13 6.94
N LEU A 45 1.72 4.48 8.01
CA LEU A 45 2.15 3.15 8.42
C LEU A 45 0.94 2.19 8.35
N PRO A 46 0.80 1.41 7.25
CA PRO A 46 -0.30 0.48 7.02
C PRO A 46 -0.18 -0.80 7.88
N LEU A 47 -0.28 -0.72 9.21
CA LEU A 47 -0.17 -1.90 10.07
C LEU A 47 -1.32 -2.88 9.87
N THR A 48 -2.55 -2.38 9.96
CA THR A 48 -3.75 -3.22 9.82
C THR A 48 -3.90 -3.67 8.37
N THR A 49 -3.68 -2.75 7.43
CA THR A 49 -3.77 -3.06 6.00
C THR A 49 -2.75 -4.14 5.59
N SER A 50 -1.49 -4.04 6.02
CA SER A 50 -0.47 -5.06 5.70
C SER A 50 -0.76 -6.41 6.33
N LEU A 51 -1.28 -6.42 7.56
CA LEU A 51 -1.67 -7.65 8.26
C LEU A 51 -2.80 -8.36 7.51
N ILE A 52 -3.85 -7.63 7.11
CA ILE A 52 -4.97 -8.19 6.35
C ILE A 52 -4.47 -8.76 5.02
N ILE A 53 -3.67 -8.01 4.28
CA ILE A 53 -3.10 -8.46 3.01
C ILE A 53 -2.31 -9.75 3.21
N SER A 54 -1.46 -9.81 4.25
CA SER A 54 -0.68 -11.00 4.57
C SER A 54 -1.57 -12.21 4.86
N VAL A 55 -2.59 -12.05 5.71
CA VAL A 55 -3.52 -13.15 6.05
C VAL A 55 -4.27 -13.64 4.82
N VAL A 56 -4.80 -12.73 4.00
CA VAL A 56 -5.51 -13.08 2.76
C VAL A 56 -4.60 -13.84 1.79
N LEU A 57 -3.39 -13.34 1.54
CA LEU A 57 -2.39 -14.02 0.70
C LEU A 57 -2.03 -15.39 1.26
N SER A 58 -1.77 -15.49 2.57
CA SER A 58 -1.48 -16.77 3.22
C SER A 58 -2.63 -17.77 3.05
N VAL A 59 -3.88 -17.34 3.21
CA VAL A 59 -5.05 -18.21 3.00
C VAL A 59 -5.16 -18.65 1.54
N ILE A 60 -4.97 -17.74 0.58
CA ILE A 60 -5.02 -18.06 -0.85
C ILE A 60 -3.92 -19.07 -1.22
N LEU A 61 -2.68 -18.82 -0.80
CA LEU A 61 -1.55 -19.72 -1.06
C LEU A 61 -1.73 -21.07 -0.38
N TRP A 62 -2.28 -21.08 0.84
CA TRP A 62 -2.61 -22.31 1.55
C TRP A 62 -3.67 -23.13 0.81
N LEU A 63 -4.71 -22.49 0.28
CA LEU A 63 -5.75 -23.14 -0.52
C LEU A 63 -5.21 -23.64 -1.87
N ALA A 64 -4.33 -22.88 -2.51
CA ALA A 64 -3.74 -23.22 -3.80
C ALA A 64 -2.67 -24.33 -3.70
N ASN A 65 -2.06 -24.50 -2.53
CA ASN A 65 -1.06 -25.53 -2.25
C ASN A 65 -1.66 -26.79 -1.58
N ARG A 66 -3.00 -26.88 -1.52
CA ARG A 66 -3.74 -28.06 -1.08
C ARG A 66 -4.16 -28.91 -2.27
#